data_AF-A0A5C9BJU9-F1
#
_entry.id   AF-A0A5C9BJU9-F1
#
_cell.length_a   1.000
_cell.length_b   1.000
_cell.length_c   1.000
_cell.angle_alpha   90.00
_cell.angle_beta   90.00
_cell.angle_gamma   90.00
#
_symmetry.space_group_name_H-M   'P 1'
#
loop_
_entity.id
_entity.type
_entity.pdbx_description
1 polymer ?
#
loop_
_entity_poly.entity_id
_entity_poly.type
_entity_poly.pdbx_seq_one_letter_code
_entity_poly.pdbx_strand_id
1 'polypeptide(L)'
;MLHLLGLFSDGNVHSHIDHLKAMVVRAKAEGIRTVRIHALLDGRDVPETSALDYVVPFEAFLAEISTDGFDARIASGGGRQYITMDRYDANWAMVEKGWKTHVLGLGTQFPNATAAVNGLREQNPGTIDQDLPEFVIADNGKAIGTIEDGDSVVFFNFRGDRAIEITRAFEEVAFDKFDRVRAPKVTYAGMLQYDGDLKLPARFLVAPPAIKDTTGEWFAKSGIAQFACSETQKFGHVTYFWNGNRSGKFDGETWQEVPSDVVPFEQRPWMKAAEIADAMIAALQSGQHRTLRCNFANGDMVGHTGNFYAATLAVEAVDLSLARVLQAVDAAGGVALITADHGNADEMFELDKKTKQPALNKDGSFKAKTAHTLNPVPLILYDNVSGGKLGLKQTETAGLSNIAATVANLLGLEKHAAWDDSVLDIK
;
A
#
# COMPACT_ATOMS: atom_id res chain seq x y z
N MET A 1 13.77 18.80 20.11
CA MET A 1 12.48 18.12 20.39
C MET A 1 12.42 16.85 19.55
N LEU A 2 11.67 15.81 19.96
CA LEU A 2 11.40 14.66 19.10
C LEU A 2 9.96 14.74 18.56
N HIS A 3 9.80 14.66 17.25
CA HIS A 3 8.52 14.63 16.57
C HIS A 3 8.25 13.24 16.01
N LEU A 4 7.04 12.73 16.26
CA LEU A 4 6.56 11.45 15.74
C LEU A 4 5.37 11.74 14.82
N LEU A 5 5.54 11.57 13.51
CA LEU A 5 4.54 11.85 12.48
C LEU A 5 4.13 10.54 11.79
N GLY A 6 2.83 10.31 11.60
CA GLY A 6 2.37 9.08 10.94
C GLY A 6 0.88 8.78 11.13
N LEU A 7 0.44 7.69 10.51
CA LEU A 7 -0.94 7.20 10.55
C LEU A 7 -1.28 6.73 11.97
N PHE A 8 -2.43 7.15 12.49
CA PHE A 8 -2.77 7.05 13.89
C PHE A 8 -3.96 6.10 14.12
N SER A 9 -3.68 4.78 14.07
CA SER A 9 -4.67 3.72 14.28
C SER A 9 -4.00 2.37 14.58
N ASP A 10 -4.78 1.32 14.77
CA ASP A 10 -4.37 -0.09 14.83
C ASP A 10 -4.62 -0.86 13.52
N GLY A 11 -4.84 -0.16 12.41
CA GLY A 11 -5.15 -0.79 11.10
C GLY A 11 -4.01 -1.66 10.54
N ASN A 12 -2.77 -1.46 10.99
CA ASN A 12 -1.60 -2.30 10.68
C ASN A 12 -1.24 -2.41 9.18
N VAL A 13 -1.71 -1.49 8.34
CA VAL A 13 -1.34 -1.41 6.91
C VAL A 13 -0.15 -0.47 6.69
N HIS A 14 -0.16 0.71 7.32
CA HIS A 14 0.94 1.69 7.21
C HIS A 14 1.70 1.87 8.51
N SER A 15 1.06 1.74 9.67
CA SER A 15 1.62 1.96 11.00
C SER A 15 0.83 1.14 12.02
N HIS A 16 1.24 1.22 13.29
CA HIS A 16 0.45 0.71 14.41
C HIS A 16 0.63 1.62 15.64
N ILE A 17 -0.46 1.97 16.31
CA ILE A 17 -0.44 2.90 17.46
C ILE A 17 0.43 2.39 18.62
N ASP A 18 0.57 1.08 18.79
CA ASP A 18 1.45 0.54 19.84
C ASP A 18 2.94 0.71 19.51
N HIS A 19 3.35 0.76 18.24
CA HIS A 19 4.71 1.17 17.87
C HIS A 19 4.96 2.63 18.29
N LEU A 20 3.97 3.50 18.08
CA LEU A 20 4.02 4.89 18.52
C LEU A 20 4.16 5.00 20.05
N LYS A 21 3.32 4.29 20.82
CA LYS A 21 3.43 4.25 22.30
C LYS A 21 4.82 3.77 22.73
N ALA A 22 5.34 2.71 22.13
CA ALA A 22 6.65 2.16 22.46
C ALA A 22 7.78 3.18 22.21
N MET A 23 7.73 3.95 21.12
CA MET A 23 8.70 5.01 20.85
C MET A 23 8.60 6.16 21.86
N VAL A 24 7.39 6.56 22.28
CA VAL A 24 7.21 7.60 23.31
C VAL A 24 7.81 7.14 24.65
N VAL A 25 7.53 5.90 25.06
CA VAL A 25 8.11 5.29 26.28
C VAL A 25 9.63 5.26 26.19
N ARG A 26 10.16 4.84 25.05
CA ARG A 26 11.61 4.76 24.83
C ARG A 26 12.27 6.13 24.85
N ALA A 27 11.64 7.15 24.25
CA ALA A 27 12.13 8.51 24.27
C ALA A 27 12.28 9.05 25.70
N LYS A 28 11.28 8.82 26.57
CA LYS A 28 11.38 9.15 28.00
C LYS A 28 12.54 8.43 28.67
N ALA A 29 12.68 7.13 28.43
CA ALA A 29 13.75 6.32 29.02
C ALA A 29 15.15 6.77 28.57
N GLU A 30 15.29 7.33 27.37
CA GLU A 30 16.55 7.88 26.84
C GLU A 30 16.79 9.35 27.24
N GLY A 31 15.91 9.94 28.07
CA GLY A 31 16.08 11.28 28.60
C GLY A 31 15.69 12.41 27.65
N ILE A 32 14.99 12.12 26.55
CA ILE A 32 14.36 13.14 25.70
C ILE A 32 13.30 13.83 26.55
N ARG A 33 13.33 15.17 26.63
CA ARG A 33 12.41 15.94 27.50
C ARG A 33 11.08 16.29 26.84
N THR A 34 11.05 16.40 25.52
CA THR A 34 9.85 16.88 24.81
C THR A 34 9.58 16.05 23.57
N VAL A 35 8.37 15.49 23.50
CA VAL A 35 7.86 14.70 22.37
C VAL A 35 6.59 15.35 21.82
N ARG A 36 6.47 15.43 20.51
CA ARG A 36 5.28 15.92 19.80
C ARG A 36 4.80 14.91 18.79
N ILE A 37 3.50 14.64 18.83
CA ILE A 37 2.86 13.68 17.93
C ILE A 37 2.09 14.45 16.87
N HIS A 38 2.28 14.09 15.61
CA HIS A 38 1.53 14.60 14.48
C HIS A 38 0.65 13.45 13.94
N ALA A 39 -0.63 13.46 14.34
CA ALA A 39 -1.54 12.32 14.18
C ALA A 39 -2.31 12.41 12.86
N LEU A 40 -1.98 11.54 11.90
CA LEU A 40 -2.75 11.42 10.66
C LEU A 40 -3.91 10.45 10.91
N LEU A 41 -5.14 10.95 10.89
CA LEU A 41 -6.34 10.18 11.22
C LEU A 41 -6.66 9.18 10.10
N ASP A 42 -7.09 7.98 10.48
CA ASP A 42 -7.18 6.85 9.55
C ASP A 42 -8.52 6.75 8.82
N GLY A 43 -9.54 6.13 9.42
CA GLY A 43 -10.88 5.96 8.82
C GLY A 43 -10.92 5.14 7.52
N ARG A 44 -9.82 4.50 7.13
CA ARG A 44 -9.71 3.71 5.89
C ARG A 44 -9.29 2.28 6.17
N ASP A 45 -8.26 2.07 6.98
CA ASP A 45 -7.83 0.73 7.40
C ASP A 45 -8.57 0.25 8.66
N VAL A 46 -9.39 1.14 9.24
CA VAL A 46 -10.25 0.97 10.43
C VAL A 46 -11.60 1.66 10.17
N PRO A 47 -12.65 1.48 11.00
CA PRO A 47 -13.96 2.08 10.76
C PRO A 47 -13.90 3.59 10.50
N GLU A 48 -14.74 4.08 9.58
CA GLU A 48 -14.69 5.43 9.00
C GLU A 48 -14.77 6.60 10.01
N THR A 49 -15.36 6.39 11.19
CA THR A 49 -15.49 7.40 12.25
C THR A 49 -15.03 6.86 13.62
N SER A 50 -13.80 6.33 13.69
CA SER A 50 -13.20 5.71 14.88
C SER A 50 -12.08 6.55 15.53
N ALA A 51 -11.72 7.72 14.99
CA ALA A 51 -10.59 8.53 15.48
C ALA A 51 -10.61 8.78 17.00
N LEU A 52 -11.78 9.03 17.59
CA LEU A 52 -11.91 9.27 19.04
C LEU A 52 -11.61 8.02 19.88
N ASP A 53 -11.82 6.82 19.33
CA ASP A 53 -11.50 5.56 19.99
C ASP A 53 -9.98 5.39 20.18
N TYR A 54 -9.17 6.07 19.37
CA TYR A 54 -7.71 6.11 19.48
C TYR A 54 -7.21 7.37 20.21
N VAL A 55 -7.76 8.54 19.88
CA VAL A 55 -7.27 9.83 20.39
C VAL A 55 -7.47 9.93 21.90
N VAL A 56 -8.66 9.61 22.41
CA VAL A 56 -8.98 9.75 23.84
C VAL A 56 -8.06 8.89 24.73
N PRO A 57 -7.93 7.56 24.51
CA PRO A 57 -7.02 6.75 25.34
C PRO A 57 -5.55 7.11 25.14
N PHE A 58 -5.15 7.58 23.95
CA PHE A 58 -3.78 8.00 23.72
C PHE A 58 -3.43 9.32 24.44
N GLU A 59 -4.33 10.31 24.45
CA GLU A 59 -4.14 11.53 25.26
C GLU A 59 -4.05 11.21 26.76
N ALA A 60 -4.84 10.24 27.25
CA ALA A 60 -4.73 9.76 28.63
C ALA A 60 -3.35 9.12 28.91
N PHE A 61 -2.87 8.26 28.00
CA PHE A 61 -1.52 7.69 28.06
C PHE A 61 -0.42 8.77 28.06
N LEU A 62 -0.54 9.79 27.20
CA LEU A 62 0.41 10.90 27.14
C LEU A 62 0.41 11.72 28.44
N ALA A 63 -0.76 11.96 29.03
CA ALA A 63 -0.87 12.65 30.31
C ALA A 63 -0.23 11.85 31.45
N GLU A 64 -0.43 10.54 31.49
CA GLU A 64 0.17 9.66 32.50
C GLU A 64 1.70 9.62 32.40
N ILE A 65 2.25 9.57 31.18
CA ILE A 65 3.70 9.48 30.99
C ILE A 65 4.40 10.83 31.11
N SER A 66 3.70 11.95 30.95
CA SER A 66 4.24 13.32 31.01
C SER A 66 4.50 13.80 32.44
N THR A 67 5.37 13.07 33.15
CA THR A 67 5.83 13.35 34.52
C THR A 67 7.34 13.62 34.52
N ASP A 68 7.87 14.14 35.63
CA ASP A 68 9.32 14.24 35.88
C ASP A 68 10.08 15.08 34.84
N GLY A 69 9.45 16.13 34.32
CA GLY A 69 10.02 17.02 33.31
C GLY A 69 9.98 16.45 31.88
N PHE A 70 9.27 15.35 31.66
CA PHE A 70 8.89 14.85 30.33
C PHE A 70 7.56 15.47 29.88
N ASP A 71 7.53 16.01 28.67
CA ASP A 71 6.35 16.63 28.06
C ASP A 71 6.06 15.96 26.71
N ALA A 72 5.04 15.11 26.65
CA ALA A 72 4.59 14.47 25.44
C ALA A 72 3.13 14.85 25.11
N ARG A 73 2.88 15.43 23.94
CA ARG A 73 1.56 15.90 23.50
C ARG A 73 1.32 15.70 22.01
N ILE A 74 0.07 15.50 21.61
CA ILE A 74 -0.33 15.65 20.19
C ILE A 74 -0.23 17.14 19.84
N ALA A 75 0.50 17.46 18.78
CA ALA A 75 0.79 18.83 18.33
C ALA A 75 -0.07 19.27 17.14
N SER A 76 -0.45 18.33 16.27
CA SER A 76 -1.25 18.61 15.07
C SER A 76 -1.77 17.31 14.47
N GLY A 77 -2.61 17.41 13.47
CA GLY A 77 -3.09 16.25 12.71
C GLY A 77 -4.05 16.63 11.60
N GLY A 78 -4.71 15.62 11.06
CA GLY A 78 -5.70 15.74 9.98
C GLY A 78 -5.94 14.39 9.32
N GLY A 79 -6.98 14.29 8.51
CA GLY A 79 -7.29 13.06 7.78
C GLY A 79 -6.21 12.67 6.77
N ARG A 80 -5.91 11.37 6.68
CA ARG A 80 -4.86 10.83 5.79
C ARG A 80 -5.06 11.08 4.30
N GLN A 81 -6.30 11.32 3.84
CA GLN A 81 -6.60 11.70 2.44
C GLN A 81 -6.71 13.22 2.28
N TYR A 82 -6.61 13.97 3.36
CA TYR A 82 -6.70 15.43 3.35
C TYR A 82 -5.32 16.10 3.49
N ILE A 83 -4.40 15.52 4.27
CA ILE A 83 -3.01 15.99 4.42
C ILE A 83 -1.97 14.86 4.37
N THR A 84 -0.73 15.22 3.98
CA THR A 84 0.52 14.46 4.15
C THR A 84 0.67 13.17 3.35
N MET A 85 -0.28 12.25 3.45
CA MET A 85 -0.14 10.87 2.98
C MET A 85 -0.56 10.68 1.52
N ASP A 86 -0.14 11.58 0.62
CA ASP A 86 -0.29 11.38 -0.82
C ASP A 86 0.68 10.28 -1.33
N ARG A 87 0.45 9.79 -2.54
CA ARG A 87 1.32 8.80 -3.19
C ARG A 87 1.36 8.98 -4.70
N TYR A 88 2.46 8.54 -5.30
CA TYR A 88 2.68 8.49 -6.75
C TYR A 88 2.64 9.87 -7.42
N ASP A 89 3.09 10.92 -6.71
CA ASP A 89 3.13 12.30 -7.18
C ASP A 89 1.73 12.82 -7.62
N ALA A 90 0.65 12.26 -7.07
CA ALA A 90 -0.70 12.50 -7.56
C ALA A 90 -1.27 13.87 -7.13
N ASN A 91 -0.90 14.35 -5.95
CA ASN A 91 -1.46 15.53 -5.29
C ASN A 91 -0.49 16.15 -4.25
N TRP A 92 0.58 16.79 -4.74
CA TRP A 92 1.54 17.53 -3.91
C TRP A 92 0.92 18.64 -3.04
N ALA A 93 -0.26 19.17 -3.39
CA ALA A 93 -0.95 20.14 -2.55
C ALA A 93 -1.41 19.52 -1.20
N MET A 94 -1.69 18.21 -1.16
CA MET A 94 -1.96 17.47 0.08
C MET A 94 -0.73 17.43 0.99
N VAL A 95 0.44 17.18 0.41
CA VAL A 95 1.73 17.16 1.12
C VAL A 95 2.08 18.56 1.62
N GLU A 96 1.84 19.60 0.81
CA GLU A 96 2.04 21.00 1.19
C GLU A 96 1.16 21.40 2.39
N LYS A 97 -0.12 21.00 2.41
CA LYS A 97 -1.01 21.22 3.58
C LYS A 97 -0.45 20.55 4.84
N GLY A 98 0.01 19.31 4.71
CA GLY A 98 0.68 18.58 5.78
C GLY A 98 1.92 19.32 6.29
N TRP A 99 2.77 19.79 5.37
CA TRP A 99 3.96 20.57 5.70
C TRP A 99 3.63 21.86 6.47
N LYS A 100 2.68 22.65 5.97
CA LYS A 100 2.21 23.88 6.63
C LYS A 100 1.64 23.59 8.02
N THR A 101 0.92 22.50 8.18
CA THR A 101 0.33 22.08 9.46
C THR A 101 1.41 21.67 10.46
N HIS A 102 2.28 20.74 10.08
CA HIS A 102 3.22 20.09 10.99
C HIS A 102 4.48 20.93 11.24
N VAL A 103 5.05 21.51 10.18
CA VAL A 103 6.32 22.26 10.24
C VAL A 103 6.08 23.71 10.63
N LEU A 104 5.08 24.35 10.05
CA LEU A 104 4.82 25.78 10.24
C LEU A 104 3.76 26.07 11.32
N GLY A 105 3.01 25.06 11.77
CA GLY A 105 1.96 25.22 12.78
C GLY A 105 0.75 26.02 12.27
N LEU A 106 0.48 25.95 10.97
CA LEU A 106 -0.63 26.66 10.33
C LEU A 106 -1.84 25.74 10.20
N GLY A 107 -2.97 26.12 10.80
CA GLY A 107 -4.22 25.38 10.76
C GLY A 107 -5.18 25.86 11.86
N THR A 108 -6.39 25.32 11.87
CA THR A 108 -7.37 25.63 12.92
C THR A 108 -6.83 25.17 14.28
N GLN A 109 -6.85 26.08 15.26
CA GLN A 109 -6.28 25.83 16.58
C GLN A 109 -7.29 25.23 17.54
N PHE A 110 -6.84 24.23 18.32
CA PHE A 110 -7.61 23.58 19.36
C PHE A 110 -6.76 23.37 20.62
N PRO A 111 -7.39 23.20 21.81
CA PRO A 111 -6.64 22.97 23.05
C PRO A 111 -6.07 21.55 23.17
N ASN A 112 -6.68 20.56 22.51
CA ASN A 112 -6.26 19.16 22.46
C ASN A 112 -6.87 18.46 21.24
N ALA A 113 -6.41 17.24 20.92
CA ALA A 113 -6.82 16.52 19.74
C ALA A 113 -8.27 16.03 19.84
N THR A 114 -8.74 15.67 21.04
CA THR A 114 -10.15 15.32 21.27
C THR A 114 -11.09 16.46 20.88
N ALA A 115 -10.76 17.69 21.27
CA ALA A 115 -11.51 18.89 20.91
C ALA A 115 -11.41 19.20 19.41
N ALA A 116 -10.24 18.93 18.79
CA ALA A 116 -10.05 19.09 17.35
C ALA A 116 -10.97 18.16 16.54
N VAL A 117 -10.98 16.87 16.86
CA VAL A 117 -11.82 15.88 16.13
C VAL A 117 -13.30 16.21 16.28
N ASN A 118 -13.77 16.52 17.49
CA ASN A 118 -15.16 16.91 17.72
C ASN A 118 -15.52 18.21 16.98
N GLY A 119 -14.72 19.27 17.17
CA GLY A 119 -14.98 20.57 16.58
C GLY A 119 -14.94 20.58 15.06
N LEU A 120 -14.00 19.84 14.44
CA LEU A 120 -13.93 19.71 12.99
C LEU A 120 -15.12 18.92 12.43
N ARG A 121 -15.60 17.90 13.13
CA ARG A 121 -16.78 17.12 12.71
C ARG A 121 -18.07 17.92 12.87
N GLU A 122 -18.16 18.79 13.87
CA GLU A 122 -19.26 19.76 14.02
C GLU A 122 -19.24 20.82 12.89
N GLN A 123 -18.05 21.33 12.54
CA GLN A 123 -17.87 22.32 11.46
C GLN A 123 -18.09 21.72 10.07
N ASN A 124 -17.85 20.41 9.90
CA ASN A 124 -17.96 19.70 8.62
C ASN A 124 -18.81 18.43 8.76
N PRO A 125 -20.15 18.57 8.94
CA PRO A 125 -21.04 17.43 9.15
C PRO A 125 -20.95 16.39 8.02
N GLY A 126 -20.88 15.11 8.38
CA GLY A 126 -20.78 13.99 7.42
C GLY A 126 -19.34 13.67 6.98
N THR A 127 -18.34 14.42 7.43
CA THR A 127 -16.93 14.12 7.16
C THR A 127 -16.45 12.94 8.02
N ILE A 128 -15.83 11.97 7.37
CA ILE A 128 -15.20 10.79 7.99
C ILE A 128 -13.72 11.07 8.30
N ASP A 129 -13.08 10.22 9.10
CA ASP A 129 -11.75 10.51 9.67
C ASP A 129 -10.68 10.75 8.62
N GLN A 130 -10.72 10.01 7.50
CA GLN A 130 -9.72 10.13 6.44
C GLN A 130 -9.75 11.49 5.74
N ASP A 131 -10.87 12.21 5.82
CA ASP A 131 -11.15 13.47 5.12
C ASP A 131 -11.24 14.67 6.07
N LEU A 132 -11.08 14.46 7.38
CA LEU A 132 -11.11 15.55 8.35
C LEU A 132 -10.02 16.60 8.03
N PRO A 133 -10.35 17.91 8.08
CA PRO A 133 -9.37 18.96 7.83
C PRO A 133 -8.19 18.92 8.81
N GLU A 134 -7.15 19.70 8.49
CA GLU A 134 -6.00 19.88 9.35
C GLU A 134 -6.35 20.57 10.68
N PHE A 135 -5.63 20.21 11.74
CA PHE A 135 -5.70 20.88 13.03
C PHE A 135 -4.33 21.06 13.66
N VAL A 136 -4.22 22.10 14.49
CA VAL A 136 -3.03 22.42 15.29
C VAL A 136 -3.43 22.54 16.75
N ILE A 137 -2.63 21.96 17.64
CA ILE A 137 -2.79 22.14 19.08
C ILE A 137 -1.99 23.36 19.51
N ALA A 138 -2.65 24.28 20.22
CA ALA A 138 -2.06 25.56 20.60
C ALA A 138 -2.38 25.92 22.05
N ASP A 139 -1.40 26.51 22.72
CA ASP A 139 -1.56 27.13 24.03
C ASP A 139 -1.42 28.65 23.87
N ASN A 140 -2.40 29.42 24.33
CA ASN A 140 -2.42 30.89 24.24
C ASN A 140 -2.15 31.42 22.82
N GLY A 141 -2.74 30.78 21.81
CA GLY A 141 -2.61 31.17 20.40
C GLY A 141 -1.31 30.71 19.72
N LYS A 142 -0.42 30.02 20.44
CA LYS A 142 0.87 29.53 19.91
C LYS A 142 0.84 28.02 19.76
N ALA A 143 1.15 27.53 18.55
CA ALA A 143 1.31 26.11 18.27
C ALA A 143 2.35 25.47 19.21
N ILE A 144 2.03 24.32 19.80
CA ILE A 144 2.87 23.71 20.84
C ILE A 144 4.03 22.86 20.30
N GLY A 145 4.09 22.64 18.99
CA GLY A 145 5.01 21.69 18.37
C GLY A 145 5.25 21.91 16.89
N THR A 146 5.57 23.14 16.49
CA THR A 146 6.19 23.39 15.18
C THR A 146 7.54 22.66 15.10
N ILE A 147 7.92 22.23 13.90
CA ILE A 147 9.22 21.56 13.68
C ILE A 147 10.26 22.64 13.37
N GLU A 148 11.32 22.68 14.18
CA GLU A 148 12.35 23.72 14.16
C GLU A 148 13.75 23.16 13.88
N ASP A 149 14.72 24.05 13.64
CA ASP A 149 16.14 23.67 13.50
C ASP A 149 16.64 22.94 14.76
N GLY A 150 17.31 21.80 14.55
CA GLY A 150 17.86 20.97 15.63
C GLY A 150 16.89 19.95 16.20
N ASP A 151 15.65 19.90 15.73
CA ASP A 151 14.70 18.86 16.10
C ASP A 151 14.98 17.52 15.40
N SER A 152 14.41 16.45 15.95
CA SER A 152 14.41 15.12 15.32
C SER A 152 12.99 14.77 14.90
N VAL A 153 12.83 14.17 13.72
CA VAL A 153 11.53 13.75 13.18
C VAL A 153 11.61 12.28 12.82
N VAL A 154 10.69 11.47 13.35
CA VAL A 154 10.48 10.09 12.92
C VAL A 154 9.13 10.01 12.20
N PHE A 155 9.16 9.68 10.91
CA PHE A 155 7.95 9.23 10.23
C PHE A 155 7.75 7.75 10.53
N PHE A 156 6.73 7.42 11.31
CA PHE A 156 6.64 6.08 11.90
C PHE A 156 5.80 5.08 11.11
N ASN A 157 5.36 5.48 9.90
CA ASN A 157 4.81 4.51 8.96
C ASN A 157 5.93 3.57 8.50
N PHE A 158 5.66 2.27 8.48
CA PHE A 158 6.56 1.25 7.93
C PHE A 158 6.31 1.00 6.43
N ARG A 159 5.11 1.31 5.93
CA ARG A 159 4.80 1.17 4.49
C ARG A 159 5.17 2.44 3.72
N GLY A 160 5.96 2.29 2.65
CA GLY A 160 6.65 3.39 1.98
C GLY A 160 5.86 4.21 0.95
N ASP A 161 4.81 3.66 0.32
CA ASP A 161 4.13 4.32 -0.82
C ASP A 161 3.58 5.71 -0.49
N ARG A 162 3.02 5.90 0.71
CA ARG A 162 2.52 7.20 1.23
C ARG A 162 3.51 7.95 2.12
N ALA A 163 4.76 7.52 2.15
CA ALA A 163 5.82 8.05 3.01
C ALA A 163 6.89 8.80 2.21
N ILE A 164 7.08 8.44 0.94
CA ILE A 164 8.15 8.97 0.08
C ILE A 164 8.03 10.49 -0.08
N GLU A 165 6.85 11.03 -0.38
CA GLU A 165 6.71 12.44 -0.75
C GLU A 165 6.99 13.40 0.41
N ILE A 166 6.46 13.11 1.60
CA ILE A 166 6.78 13.89 2.81
C ILE A 166 8.26 13.71 3.20
N THR A 167 8.83 12.51 3.01
CA THR A 167 10.27 12.27 3.22
C THR A 167 11.11 13.15 2.29
N ARG A 168 10.74 13.24 1.01
CA ARG A 168 11.41 14.11 0.03
C ARG A 168 11.34 15.57 0.44
N ALA A 169 10.20 16.05 0.94
CA ALA A 169 10.08 17.42 1.44
C ALA A 169 11.06 17.74 2.59
N PHE A 170 11.37 16.75 3.44
CA PHE A 170 12.36 16.88 4.52
C PHE A 170 13.81 16.73 4.06
N GLU A 171 14.13 15.74 3.21
CA GLU A 171 15.52 15.38 2.89
C GLU A 171 16.07 16.02 1.60
N GLU A 172 15.23 16.38 0.63
CA GLU A 172 15.71 16.96 -0.62
C GLU A 172 16.19 18.41 -0.43
N VAL A 173 17.46 18.64 -0.76
CA VAL A 173 18.05 19.99 -0.76
C VAL A 173 17.39 20.85 -1.85
N ALA A 174 17.36 20.34 -3.08
CA ALA A 174 16.72 20.97 -4.22
C ALA A 174 15.30 20.43 -4.41
N PHE A 175 14.37 20.90 -3.58
CA PHE A 175 12.96 20.53 -3.61
C PHE A 175 12.15 21.57 -4.40
N ASP A 176 11.35 21.13 -5.36
CA ASP A 176 10.64 22.00 -6.31
C ASP A 176 9.11 21.79 -6.35
N LYS A 177 8.56 20.93 -5.50
CA LYS A 177 7.15 20.52 -5.58
C LYS A 177 6.18 21.51 -4.94
N PHE A 178 6.62 22.27 -3.95
CA PHE A 178 5.91 23.40 -3.35
C PHE A 178 6.88 24.31 -2.58
N ASP A 179 6.45 25.53 -2.24
CA ASP A 179 7.22 26.42 -1.37
C ASP A 179 7.14 25.96 0.08
N ARG A 180 8.26 25.44 0.60
CA ARG A 180 8.36 24.99 2.00
C ARG A 180 8.23 26.15 2.99
N VAL A 181 8.46 27.40 2.58
CA VAL A 181 8.57 28.61 3.41
C VAL A 181 9.74 28.55 4.41
N ARG A 182 9.78 27.52 5.26
CA ARG A 182 10.87 27.16 6.15
C ARG A 182 11.20 25.68 5.99
N ALA A 183 12.46 25.37 5.75
CA ALA A 183 13.00 24.01 5.71
C ALA A 183 13.94 23.80 6.92
N PRO A 184 13.44 23.29 8.04
CA PRO A 184 14.23 23.16 9.25
C PRO A 184 15.33 22.09 9.10
N LYS A 185 16.49 22.36 9.69
CA LYS A 185 17.62 21.43 9.77
C LYS A 185 17.37 20.38 10.86
N VAL A 186 16.64 19.34 10.49
CA VAL A 186 16.26 18.26 11.39
C VAL A 186 17.11 17.00 11.22
N THR A 187 17.13 16.15 12.24
CA THR A 187 17.49 14.75 12.07
C THR A 187 16.23 13.96 11.71
N TYR A 188 16.05 13.68 10.42
CA TYR A 188 14.93 12.90 9.91
C TYR A 188 15.24 11.39 9.87
N ALA A 189 14.26 10.56 10.21
CA ALA A 189 14.30 9.11 10.00
C ALA A 189 12.91 8.54 9.69
N GLY A 190 12.87 7.44 8.94
CA GLY A 190 11.67 6.62 8.77
C GLY A 190 11.65 5.42 9.71
N MET A 191 10.50 4.77 9.87
CA MET A 191 10.46 3.44 10.52
C MET A 191 11.26 2.41 9.71
N LEU A 192 11.06 2.39 8.39
CA LEU A 192 11.81 1.62 7.41
C LEU A 192 12.45 2.56 6.38
N GLN A 193 13.34 2.02 5.56
CA GLN A 193 13.68 2.64 4.28
C GLN A 193 12.51 2.44 3.32
N TYR A 194 11.97 3.52 2.77
CA TYR A 194 10.78 3.53 1.92
C TYR A 194 11.09 3.27 0.44
N ASP A 195 12.27 3.71 0.00
CA ASP A 195 12.78 3.44 -1.34
C ASP A 195 14.27 3.06 -1.24
N GLY A 196 14.59 1.82 -1.60
CA GLY A 196 15.95 1.28 -1.55
C GLY A 196 16.88 1.84 -2.62
N ASP A 197 16.34 2.21 -3.78
CA ASP A 197 17.13 2.71 -4.91
C ASP A 197 17.46 4.20 -4.72
N LEU A 198 16.48 4.99 -4.28
CA LEU A 198 16.67 6.39 -3.88
C LEU A 198 17.35 6.53 -2.51
N LYS A 199 17.43 5.42 -1.75
CA LYS A 199 17.93 5.38 -0.36
C LYS A 199 17.18 6.33 0.56
N LEU A 200 15.86 6.40 0.42
CA LEU A 200 14.99 7.31 1.15
C LEU A 200 14.17 6.57 2.21
N PRO A 201 14.08 7.08 3.45
CA PRO A 201 14.97 8.09 4.02
C PRO A 201 16.40 7.57 4.19
N ALA A 202 17.34 8.50 4.30
CA ALA A 202 18.75 8.18 4.55
C ALA A 202 18.97 7.50 5.91
N ARG A 203 18.10 7.78 6.90
CA ARG A 203 18.09 7.12 8.21
C ARG A 203 16.78 6.39 8.41
N PHE A 204 16.84 5.19 8.99
CA PHE A 204 15.67 4.39 9.32
C PHE A 204 15.91 3.59 10.60
N LEU A 205 14.85 3.31 11.35
CA LEU A 205 14.94 2.62 12.64
C LEU A 205 15.09 1.09 12.49
N VAL A 206 14.43 0.52 11.48
CA VAL A 206 14.45 -0.91 11.18
C VAL A 206 14.91 -1.08 9.74
N ALA A 207 15.88 -1.95 9.51
CA ALA A 207 16.29 -2.28 8.15
C ALA A 207 15.17 -3.08 7.47
N PRO A 208 14.72 -2.70 6.26
CA PRO A 208 13.76 -3.53 5.54
C PRO A 208 14.35 -4.92 5.28
N PRO A 209 13.55 -5.98 5.32
CA PRO A 209 14.04 -7.31 4.95
C PRO A 209 14.50 -7.27 3.49
N ALA A 210 15.77 -7.62 3.26
CA ALA A 210 16.27 -7.77 1.91
C ALA A 210 15.68 -9.06 1.31
N ILE A 211 14.71 -8.92 0.41
CA ILE A 211 14.17 -10.04 -0.35
C ILE A 211 15.13 -10.31 -1.51
N LYS A 212 15.97 -11.32 -1.33
CA LYS A 212 16.98 -11.76 -2.30
C LYS A 212 16.51 -13.00 -3.03
N ASP A 213 17.14 -13.28 -4.16
CA ASP A 213 16.92 -14.48 -4.93
C ASP A 213 15.44 -14.59 -5.35
N THR A 214 14.86 -13.46 -5.76
CA THR A 214 13.51 -13.42 -6.35
C THR A 214 13.52 -14.11 -7.71
N THR A 215 12.34 -14.48 -8.22
CA THR A 215 12.23 -15.09 -9.55
C THR A 215 12.81 -14.19 -10.64
N GLY A 216 12.52 -12.88 -10.58
CA GLY A 216 13.07 -11.89 -11.49
C GLY A 216 14.60 -11.88 -11.51
N GLU A 217 15.22 -11.87 -10.32
CA GLU A 217 16.67 -11.90 -10.16
C GLU A 217 17.28 -13.23 -10.67
N TRP A 218 16.68 -14.36 -10.31
CA TRP A 218 17.15 -15.69 -10.66
C TRP A 218 17.09 -15.93 -12.18
N PHE A 219 16.00 -15.54 -12.82
CA PHE A 219 15.82 -15.68 -14.27
C PHE A 219 16.77 -14.77 -15.04
N ALA A 220 16.98 -13.52 -14.58
CA ALA A 220 17.96 -12.62 -15.16
C ALA A 220 19.39 -13.19 -15.07
N LYS A 221 19.80 -13.70 -13.90
CA LYS A 221 21.11 -14.38 -13.72
C LYS A 221 21.25 -15.62 -14.61
N SER A 222 20.14 -16.26 -14.96
CA SER A 222 20.09 -17.42 -15.85
C SER A 222 20.00 -17.05 -17.34
N GLY A 223 20.06 -15.76 -17.68
CA GLY A 223 19.99 -15.27 -19.06
C GLY A 223 18.60 -15.36 -19.70
N ILE A 224 17.55 -15.52 -18.89
CA ILE A 224 16.17 -15.64 -19.35
C ILE A 224 15.57 -14.24 -19.51
N ALA A 225 15.15 -13.90 -20.74
CA ALA A 225 14.44 -12.66 -21.03
C ALA A 225 12.99 -12.71 -20.53
N GLN A 226 12.54 -11.62 -19.91
CA GLN A 226 11.27 -11.54 -19.16
C GLN A 226 10.44 -10.33 -19.61
N PHE A 227 9.12 -10.48 -19.66
CA PHE A 227 8.18 -9.38 -19.92
C PHE A 227 7.23 -9.19 -18.74
N ALA A 228 7.00 -7.94 -18.32
CA ALA A 228 6.05 -7.58 -17.28
C ALA A 228 5.10 -6.48 -17.76
N CYS A 229 3.79 -6.68 -17.62
CA CYS A 229 2.79 -5.71 -18.06
C CYS A 229 1.63 -5.58 -17.08
N SER A 230 1.23 -4.35 -16.78
CA SER A 230 -0.04 -4.07 -16.11
C SER A 230 -0.41 -2.60 -16.33
N GLU A 231 -1.56 -2.20 -15.83
CA GLU A 231 -1.96 -0.80 -15.79
C GLU A 231 -1.40 -0.06 -14.57
N THR A 232 -1.39 1.27 -14.59
CA THR A 232 -0.78 2.12 -13.55
C THR A 232 -1.09 1.67 -12.11
N GLN A 233 -2.34 1.28 -11.82
CA GLN A 233 -2.74 0.83 -10.46
C GLN A 233 -1.98 -0.40 -9.96
N LYS A 234 -1.57 -1.32 -10.86
CA LYS A 234 -0.91 -2.58 -10.51
C LYS A 234 0.45 -2.77 -11.20
N PHE A 235 0.96 -1.76 -11.92
CA PHE A 235 2.27 -1.80 -12.56
C PHE A 235 3.41 -2.04 -11.55
N GLY A 236 3.39 -1.35 -10.40
CA GLY A 236 4.32 -1.61 -9.30
C GLY A 236 4.22 -3.02 -8.71
N HIS A 237 3.08 -3.70 -8.83
CA HIS A 237 2.87 -5.05 -8.29
C HIS A 237 3.57 -6.11 -9.16
N VAL A 238 3.54 -5.94 -10.48
CA VAL A 238 4.27 -6.80 -11.41
C VAL A 238 5.72 -6.37 -11.63
N THR A 239 6.20 -5.31 -10.98
CA THR A 239 7.59 -4.83 -11.11
C THR A 239 8.24 -4.74 -9.74
N TYR A 240 8.04 -3.62 -9.04
CA TYR A 240 8.62 -3.32 -7.73
C TYR A 240 8.40 -4.43 -6.68
N PHE A 241 7.15 -4.81 -6.43
CA PHE A 241 6.83 -5.83 -5.41
C PHE A 241 7.28 -7.23 -5.86
N TRP A 242 7.04 -7.59 -7.12
CA TRP A 242 7.50 -8.85 -7.72
C TRP A 242 9.02 -9.05 -7.58
N ASN A 243 9.78 -7.96 -7.71
CA ASN A 243 11.24 -7.96 -7.61
C ASN A 243 11.76 -7.77 -6.17
N GLY A 244 10.91 -7.93 -5.16
CA GLY A 244 11.32 -7.87 -3.77
C GLY A 244 11.56 -6.44 -3.28
N ASN A 245 10.66 -5.52 -3.65
CA ASN A 245 10.69 -4.10 -3.33
C ASN A 245 11.90 -3.37 -3.96
N ARG A 246 12.16 -3.63 -5.25
CA ARG A 246 13.25 -3.02 -6.02
C ARG A 246 12.69 -2.31 -7.25
N SER A 247 12.94 -1.01 -7.37
CA SER A 247 12.41 -0.18 -8.47
C SER A 247 13.21 -0.33 -9.77
N GLY A 248 14.46 -0.77 -9.68
CA GLY A 248 15.30 -1.12 -10.82
C GLY A 248 14.89 -2.43 -11.52
N LYS A 249 15.00 -2.43 -12.86
CA LYS A 249 14.92 -3.63 -13.70
C LYS A 249 16.11 -4.55 -13.46
N PHE A 250 15.87 -5.86 -13.49
CA PHE A 250 16.95 -6.81 -13.70
C PHE A 250 17.33 -6.91 -15.19
N ASP A 251 18.54 -7.38 -15.47
CA ASP A 251 18.99 -7.62 -16.84
C ASP A 251 18.03 -8.56 -17.58
N GLY A 252 17.67 -8.20 -18.82
CA GLY A 252 16.72 -8.97 -19.64
C GLY A 252 15.24 -8.73 -19.31
N GLU A 253 14.90 -7.84 -18.37
CA GLU A 253 13.50 -7.44 -18.14
C GLU A 253 13.03 -6.32 -19.07
N THR A 254 11.88 -6.56 -19.72
CA THR A 254 11.09 -5.55 -20.42
C THR A 254 9.83 -5.29 -19.64
N TRP A 255 9.56 -4.02 -19.29
CA TRP A 255 8.34 -3.62 -18.59
C TRP A 255 7.51 -2.71 -19.48
N GLN A 256 6.19 -2.91 -19.47
CA GLN A 256 5.23 -2.07 -20.16
C GLN A 256 4.13 -1.65 -19.19
N GLU A 257 3.96 -0.34 -19.02
CA GLU A 257 2.85 0.24 -18.28
C GLU A 257 1.76 0.68 -19.26
N VAL A 258 0.51 0.32 -18.95
CA VAL A 258 -0.67 0.88 -19.60
C VAL A 258 -1.27 1.97 -18.69
N PRO A 259 -1.37 3.23 -19.12
CA PRO A 259 -1.94 4.28 -18.27
C PRO A 259 -3.37 3.95 -17.84
N SER A 260 -3.65 3.90 -16.54
CA SER A 260 -5.01 3.71 -16.02
C SER A 260 -5.89 4.94 -16.30
N ASP A 261 -7.21 4.74 -16.40
CA ASP A 261 -8.15 5.86 -16.45
C ASP A 261 -8.23 6.56 -15.07
N VAL A 262 -8.33 7.89 -15.06
CA VAL A 262 -8.50 8.69 -13.83
C VAL A 262 -9.99 8.92 -13.57
N VAL A 263 -10.70 7.85 -13.20
CA VAL A 263 -12.12 7.87 -12.87
C VAL A 263 -12.42 6.90 -11.72
N PRO A 264 -13.57 7.03 -11.02
CA PRO A 264 -14.07 5.95 -10.18
C PRO A 264 -14.22 4.65 -11.00
N PHE A 265 -13.59 3.57 -10.57
CA PHE A 265 -13.44 2.36 -11.39
C PHE A 265 -14.76 1.64 -11.66
N GLU A 266 -15.76 1.82 -10.79
CA GLU A 266 -17.11 1.29 -11.01
C GLU A 266 -17.81 1.90 -12.24
N GLN A 267 -17.36 3.07 -12.72
CA GLN A 267 -17.87 3.70 -13.94
C GLN A 267 -17.24 3.11 -15.21
N ARG A 268 -16.06 2.48 -15.09
CA ARG A 268 -15.33 1.83 -16.18
C ARG A 268 -14.75 0.49 -15.71
N PRO A 269 -15.60 -0.48 -15.33
CA PRO A 269 -15.17 -1.70 -14.65
C PRO A 269 -14.27 -2.61 -15.51
N TRP A 270 -14.31 -2.47 -16.83
CA TRP A 270 -13.40 -3.16 -17.75
C TRP A 270 -11.95 -2.62 -17.69
N MET A 271 -11.74 -1.45 -17.08
CA MET A 271 -10.44 -0.79 -16.89
C MET A 271 -9.55 -0.91 -18.14
N LYS A 272 -8.31 -1.40 -18.02
CA LYS A 272 -7.38 -1.63 -19.13
C LYS A 272 -7.17 -3.10 -19.49
N ALA A 273 -8.15 -3.96 -19.20
CA ALA A 273 -8.01 -5.40 -19.42
C ALA A 273 -7.72 -5.74 -20.90
N ALA A 274 -8.40 -5.07 -21.83
CA ALA A 274 -8.20 -5.28 -23.26
C ALA A 274 -6.79 -4.86 -23.72
N GLU A 275 -6.32 -3.70 -23.27
CA GLU A 275 -5.01 -3.15 -23.61
C GLU A 275 -3.86 -3.97 -22.99
N ILE A 276 -4.03 -4.48 -21.76
CA ILE A 276 -3.08 -5.42 -21.15
C ILE A 276 -3.02 -6.73 -21.95
N ALA A 277 -4.18 -7.26 -22.38
CA ALA A 277 -4.20 -8.45 -23.23
C ALA A 277 -3.50 -8.21 -24.57
N ASP A 278 -3.72 -7.06 -25.21
CA ASP A 278 -3.05 -6.69 -26.46
C ASP A 278 -1.53 -6.63 -26.29
N ALA A 279 -1.05 -6.02 -25.20
CA ALA A 279 0.38 -5.97 -24.87
C ALA A 279 0.98 -7.38 -24.66
N MET A 280 0.27 -8.25 -23.94
CA MET A 280 0.71 -9.63 -23.70
C MET A 280 0.75 -10.45 -24.99
N ILE A 281 -0.26 -10.31 -25.85
CA ILE A 281 -0.32 -10.99 -27.16
C ILE A 281 0.84 -10.52 -28.05
N ALA A 282 1.10 -9.22 -28.11
CA ALA A 282 2.22 -8.67 -28.87
C ALA A 282 3.58 -9.18 -28.35
N ALA A 283 3.76 -9.23 -27.03
CA ALA A 283 4.98 -9.74 -26.41
C ALA A 283 5.18 -11.24 -26.71
N LEU A 284 4.12 -12.06 -26.61
CA LEU A 284 4.15 -13.48 -27.00
C LEU A 284 4.55 -13.65 -28.48
N GLN A 285 3.90 -12.90 -29.38
CA GLN A 285 4.16 -12.96 -30.82
C GLN A 285 5.56 -12.49 -31.22
N SER A 286 6.20 -11.65 -30.40
CA SER A 286 7.57 -11.19 -30.65
C SER A 286 8.60 -12.31 -30.56
N GLY A 287 8.33 -13.36 -29.76
CA GLY A 287 9.27 -14.44 -29.46
C GLY A 287 10.53 -14.02 -28.69
N GLN A 288 10.59 -12.77 -28.18
CA GLN A 288 11.79 -12.23 -27.52
C GLN A 288 11.91 -12.64 -26.05
N HIS A 289 10.81 -13.06 -25.42
CA HIS A 289 10.73 -13.33 -23.99
C HIS A 289 10.40 -14.80 -23.74
N ARG A 290 11.03 -15.38 -22.72
CA ARG A 290 10.79 -16.76 -22.28
C ARG A 290 9.82 -16.85 -21.11
N THR A 291 9.70 -15.78 -20.33
CA THR A 291 8.72 -15.65 -19.26
C THR A 291 7.96 -14.34 -19.45
N LEU A 292 6.65 -14.39 -19.26
CA LEU A 292 5.80 -13.22 -19.36
C LEU A 292 4.85 -13.23 -18.17
N ARG A 293 4.68 -12.06 -17.54
CA ARG A 293 3.75 -11.87 -16.41
C ARG A 293 2.89 -10.64 -16.65
N CYS A 294 1.62 -10.74 -16.28
CA CYS A 294 0.74 -9.60 -16.22
C CYS A 294 -0.16 -9.63 -15.00
N ASN A 295 -0.73 -8.47 -14.66
CA ASN A 295 -1.77 -8.33 -13.66
C ASN A 295 -2.96 -7.59 -14.29
N PHE A 296 -4.14 -8.20 -14.16
CA PHE A 296 -5.42 -7.56 -14.43
C PHE A 296 -5.98 -6.99 -13.12
N ALA A 297 -6.02 -5.66 -13.01
CA ALA A 297 -6.36 -4.97 -11.76
C ALA A 297 -7.85 -5.02 -11.41
N ASN A 298 -8.70 -5.41 -12.37
CA ASN A 298 -10.14 -5.27 -12.37
C ASN A 298 -10.84 -5.78 -11.10
N GLY A 299 -10.66 -7.06 -10.77
CA GLY A 299 -11.35 -7.69 -9.64
C GLY A 299 -11.04 -7.01 -8.30
N ASP A 300 -9.83 -6.49 -8.13
CA ASP A 300 -9.44 -5.81 -6.91
C ASP A 300 -9.89 -4.35 -6.87
N MET A 301 -9.51 -3.58 -7.90
CA MET A 301 -9.77 -2.14 -7.93
C MET A 301 -11.27 -1.84 -7.99
N VAL A 302 -12.04 -2.66 -8.70
CA VAL A 302 -13.51 -2.53 -8.75
C VAL A 302 -14.16 -3.19 -7.53
N GLY A 303 -13.60 -4.28 -7.00
CA GLY A 303 -14.08 -4.89 -5.75
C GLY A 303 -14.05 -3.91 -4.57
N HIS A 304 -12.99 -3.10 -4.49
CA HIS A 304 -12.88 -2.02 -3.49
C HIS A 304 -13.98 -0.95 -3.55
N THR A 305 -14.72 -0.83 -4.66
CA THR A 305 -15.85 0.10 -4.77
C THR A 305 -17.09 -0.40 -4.03
N GLY A 306 -17.17 -1.70 -3.73
CA GLY A 306 -18.37 -2.31 -3.14
C GLY A 306 -19.55 -2.43 -4.12
N ASN A 307 -19.38 -2.02 -5.37
CA ASN A 307 -20.44 -2.11 -6.39
C ASN A 307 -20.45 -3.51 -7.01
N PHE A 308 -21.40 -4.33 -6.56
CA PHE A 308 -21.54 -5.72 -7.02
C PHE A 308 -21.62 -5.85 -8.55
N TYR A 309 -22.47 -5.07 -9.20
CA TYR A 309 -22.66 -5.18 -10.66
C TYR A 309 -21.42 -4.74 -11.43
N ALA A 310 -20.74 -3.68 -10.98
CA ALA A 310 -19.48 -3.27 -11.57
C ALA A 310 -18.40 -4.34 -11.37
N ALA A 311 -18.31 -4.95 -10.19
CA ALA A 311 -17.37 -6.03 -9.92
C ALA A 311 -17.63 -7.26 -10.80
N THR A 312 -18.90 -7.60 -11.06
CA THR A 312 -19.25 -8.66 -12.03
C THR A 312 -18.73 -8.34 -13.42
N LEU A 313 -19.00 -7.14 -13.94
CA LEU A 313 -18.49 -6.71 -15.26
C LEU A 313 -16.96 -6.68 -15.31
N ALA A 314 -16.32 -6.34 -14.19
CA ALA A 314 -14.87 -6.32 -14.06
C ALA A 314 -14.28 -7.73 -14.22
N VAL A 315 -14.86 -8.73 -13.57
CA VAL A 315 -14.45 -10.15 -13.69
C VAL A 315 -14.72 -10.68 -15.11
N GLU A 316 -15.87 -10.36 -15.70
CA GLU A 316 -16.20 -10.74 -17.09
C GLU A 316 -15.19 -10.16 -18.10
N ALA A 317 -14.73 -8.91 -17.90
CA ALA A 317 -13.70 -8.31 -18.73
C ALA A 317 -12.34 -9.03 -18.63
N VAL A 318 -11.99 -9.53 -17.43
CA VAL A 318 -10.78 -10.35 -17.23
C VAL A 318 -10.93 -11.69 -17.94
N ASP A 319 -12.08 -12.36 -17.82
CA ASP A 319 -12.34 -13.65 -18.48
C ASP A 319 -12.20 -13.55 -20.00
N LEU A 320 -12.83 -12.52 -20.60
CA LEU A 320 -12.70 -12.24 -22.04
C LEU A 320 -11.24 -11.96 -22.45
N SER A 321 -10.50 -11.21 -21.63
CA SER A 321 -9.10 -10.89 -21.89
C SER A 321 -8.19 -12.11 -21.77
N LEU A 322 -8.45 -12.96 -20.77
CA LEU A 322 -7.75 -14.23 -20.57
C LEU A 322 -7.96 -15.16 -21.77
N ALA A 323 -9.19 -15.32 -22.25
CA ALA A 323 -9.48 -16.15 -23.42
C ALA A 323 -8.66 -15.74 -24.65
N ARG A 324 -8.46 -14.43 -24.86
CA ARG A 324 -7.62 -13.90 -25.96
C ARG A 324 -6.13 -14.21 -25.76
N VAL A 325 -5.62 -14.04 -24.54
CA VAL A 325 -4.21 -14.33 -24.23
C VAL A 325 -3.91 -15.83 -24.35
N LEU A 326 -4.80 -16.70 -23.88
CA LEU A 326 -4.59 -18.16 -23.95
C LEU A 326 -4.50 -18.69 -25.38
N GLN A 327 -5.26 -18.12 -26.33
CA GLN A 327 -5.11 -18.44 -27.76
C GLN A 327 -3.72 -18.08 -28.30
N ALA A 328 -3.14 -16.97 -27.85
CA ALA A 328 -1.78 -16.58 -28.22
C ALA A 328 -0.72 -17.47 -27.57
N VAL A 329 -0.95 -17.94 -26.33
CA VAL A 329 -0.09 -18.92 -25.65
C VAL A 329 -0.06 -20.25 -26.43
N ASP A 330 -1.22 -20.75 -26.84
CA ASP A 330 -1.33 -21.94 -27.69
C ASP A 330 -0.54 -21.77 -29.00
N ALA A 331 -0.74 -20.62 -29.68
CA ALA A 331 -0.05 -20.32 -30.93
C ALA A 331 1.48 -20.22 -30.77
N ALA A 332 1.96 -19.80 -29.59
CA ALA A 332 3.37 -19.74 -29.26
C ALA A 332 3.95 -21.09 -28.80
N GLY A 333 3.13 -22.13 -28.65
CA GLY A 333 3.56 -23.43 -28.13
C GLY A 333 3.94 -23.39 -26.65
N GLY A 334 3.36 -22.46 -25.88
CA GLY A 334 3.65 -22.24 -24.47
C GLY A 334 2.63 -22.90 -23.52
N VAL A 335 2.80 -22.61 -22.23
CA VAL A 335 1.85 -22.92 -21.15
C VAL A 335 1.57 -21.66 -20.33
N ALA A 336 0.46 -21.61 -19.61
CA ALA A 336 0.13 -20.50 -18.72
C ALA A 336 -0.22 -20.99 -17.31
N LEU A 337 0.17 -20.19 -16.32
CA LEU A 337 -0.33 -20.31 -14.95
C LEU A 337 -1.28 -19.14 -14.68
N ILE A 338 -2.54 -19.43 -14.33
CA ILE A 338 -3.55 -18.43 -13.96
C ILE A 338 -3.76 -18.48 -12.45
N THR A 339 -3.57 -17.35 -11.77
CA THR A 339 -3.66 -17.26 -10.31
C THR A 339 -4.06 -15.85 -9.88
N ALA A 340 -4.21 -15.64 -8.56
CA ALA A 340 -4.44 -14.34 -7.95
C ALA A 340 -3.50 -14.15 -6.75
N ASP A 341 -3.20 -12.90 -6.39
CA ASP A 341 -2.40 -12.56 -5.22
C ASP A 341 -3.21 -12.56 -3.92
N HIS A 342 -4.52 -12.29 -4.01
CA HIS A 342 -5.48 -12.41 -2.91
C HIS A 342 -6.92 -12.39 -3.46
N GLY A 343 -7.91 -12.56 -2.57
CA GLY A 343 -9.32 -12.35 -2.88
C GLY A 343 -9.80 -10.92 -2.64
N ASN A 344 -10.86 -10.51 -3.34
CA ASN A 344 -11.64 -9.29 -3.18
C ASN A 344 -13.05 -9.49 -3.78
N ALA A 345 -13.17 -9.50 -5.12
CA ALA A 345 -14.44 -9.62 -5.85
C ALA A 345 -15.22 -10.93 -5.60
N ASP A 346 -14.60 -11.93 -4.98
CA ASP A 346 -15.20 -13.19 -4.54
C ASP A 346 -16.16 -13.02 -3.33
N GLU A 347 -16.08 -11.92 -2.58
CA GLU A 347 -17.04 -11.60 -1.52
C GLU A 347 -17.36 -10.11 -1.46
N MET A 348 -18.39 -9.69 -2.19
CA MET A 348 -18.77 -8.26 -2.34
C MET A 348 -19.74 -7.74 -1.26
N PHE A 349 -20.19 -8.60 -0.35
CA PHE A 349 -21.12 -8.22 0.73
C PHE A 349 -20.60 -8.67 2.09
N GLU A 350 -20.82 -7.86 3.12
CA GLU A 350 -20.56 -8.28 4.49
C GLU A 350 -21.49 -9.44 4.87
N LEU A 351 -20.99 -10.43 5.60
CA LEU A 351 -21.79 -11.54 6.10
C LEU A 351 -22.15 -11.33 7.57
N ASP A 352 -23.43 -11.52 7.93
CA ASP A 352 -23.85 -11.57 9.32
C ASP A 352 -23.13 -12.71 10.05
N LYS A 353 -22.54 -12.40 11.21
CA LYS A 353 -21.69 -13.34 11.93
C LYS A 353 -22.41 -14.61 12.36
N LYS A 354 -23.73 -14.55 12.63
CA LYS A 354 -24.54 -15.67 13.11
C LYS A 354 -25.18 -16.45 11.95
N THR A 355 -25.80 -15.75 11.01
CA THR A 355 -26.57 -16.39 9.94
C THR A 355 -25.74 -16.72 8.71
N LYS A 356 -24.56 -16.09 8.57
CA LYS A 356 -23.69 -16.17 7.38
C LYS A 356 -24.38 -15.71 6.09
N GLN A 357 -25.48 -14.97 6.20
CA GLN A 357 -26.17 -14.34 5.08
C GLN A 357 -25.65 -12.91 4.87
N PRO A 358 -25.78 -12.34 3.65
CA PRO A 358 -25.44 -10.94 3.40
C PRO A 358 -26.14 -10.00 4.39
N ALA A 359 -25.36 -9.18 5.08
CA ALA A 359 -25.87 -8.20 6.02
C ALA A 359 -26.59 -7.08 5.27
N LEU A 360 -27.62 -6.51 5.91
CA LEU A 360 -28.45 -5.47 5.33
C LEU A 360 -28.21 -4.12 6.02
N ASN A 361 -28.27 -3.07 5.21
CA ASN A 361 -28.42 -1.69 5.66
C ASN A 361 -29.83 -1.47 6.23
N LYS A 362 -30.03 -0.33 6.90
CA LYS A 362 -31.34 0.06 7.46
C LYS A 362 -32.42 0.20 6.38
N ASP A 363 -32.02 0.53 5.15
CA ASP A 363 -32.91 0.67 3.99
C ASP A 363 -33.19 -0.66 3.27
N GLY A 364 -32.61 -1.78 3.74
CA GLY A 364 -32.78 -3.11 3.15
C GLY A 364 -31.83 -3.44 2.00
N SER A 365 -30.92 -2.53 1.61
CA SER A 365 -29.84 -2.85 0.67
C SER A 365 -28.76 -3.72 1.32
N PHE A 366 -27.98 -4.46 0.53
CA PHE A 366 -26.85 -5.21 1.06
C PHE A 366 -25.71 -4.29 1.51
N LYS A 367 -25.09 -4.61 2.64
CA LYS A 367 -23.87 -3.97 3.10
C LYS A 367 -22.72 -4.41 2.21
N ALA A 368 -22.19 -3.48 1.43
CA ALA A 368 -21.03 -3.73 0.59
C ALA A 368 -19.82 -4.09 1.44
N LYS A 369 -19.06 -5.08 0.99
CA LYS A 369 -17.72 -5.37 1.49
C LYS A 369 -16.72 -4.82 0.47
N THR A 370 -15.86 -3.93 0.94
CA THR A 370 -14.86 -3.25 0.10
C THR A 370 -13.44 -3.73 0.40
N ALA A 371 -13.25 -4.58 1.40
CA ALA A 371 -11.94 -5.10 1.80
C ALA A 371 -11.66 -6.47 1.19
N HIS A 372 -10.39 -6.86 1.16
CA HIS A 372 -9.96 -8.19 0.72
C HIS A 372 -10.63 -9.32 1.52
N THR A 373 -10.57 -10.52 0.97
CA THR A 373 -11.09 -11.74 1.60
C THR A 373 -9.95 -12.62 2.12
N LEU A 374 -10.30 -13.59 2.95
CA LEU A 374 -9.39 -14.66 3.38
C LEU A 374 -9.60 -15.93 2.55
N ASN A 375 -10.27 -15.82 1.40
CA ASN A 375 -10.55 -16.96 0.55
C ASN A 375 -9.27 -17.42 -0.16
N PRO A 376 -9.13 -18.73 -0.44
CA PRO A 376 -8.02 -19.25 -1.22
C PRO A 376 -8.07 -18.73 -2.66
N VAL A 377 -6.91 -18.61 -3.28
CA VAL A 377 -6.76 -18.19 -4.68
C VAL A 377 -6.59 -19.40 -5.60
N PRO A 378 -7.03 -19.34 -6.88
CA PRO A 378 -6.81 -20.41 -7.83
C PRO A 378 -5.34 -20.49 -8.24
N LEU A 379 -4.89 -21.68 -8.64
CA LEU A 379 -3.70 -21.87 -9.47
C LEU A 379 -4.06 -22.88 -10.56
N ILE A 380 -4.23 -22.39 -11.77
CA ILE A 380 -4.66 -23.18 -12.93
C ILE A 380 -3.49 -23.30 -13.89
N LEU A 381 -3.13 -24.51 -14.27
CA LEU A 381 -2.21 -24.78 -15.37
C LEU A 381 -3.01 -24.96 -16.66
N TYR A 382 -2.77 -24.06 -17.61
CA TYR A 382 -3.26 -24.18 -18.97
C TYR A 382 -2.14 -24.72 -19.87
N ASP A 383 -2.35 -25.93 -20.39
CA ASP A 383 -1.37 -26.66 -21.19
C ASP A 383 -2.04 -27.53 -22.25
N ASN A 384 -1.93 -27.11 -23.51
CA ASN A 384 -2.36 -27.87 -24.68
C ASN A 384 -1.18 -28.46 -25.48
N VAL A 385 0.05 -28.29 -25.00
CA VAL A 385 1.27 -28.54 -25.79
C VAL A 385 2.08 -29.74 -25.28
N SER A 386 1.97 -30.09 -24.00
CA SER A 386 2.72 -31.22 -23.44
C SER A 386 2.08 -32.60 -23.71
N GLY A 387 0.83 -32.63 -24.16
CA GLY A 387 0.04 -33.85 -24.28
C GLY A 387 -0.40 -34.43 -22.93
N GLY A 388 -0.61 -33.59 -21.92
CA GLY A 388 -1.06 -33.99 -20.59
C GLY A 388 0.03 -34.51 -19.66
N LYS A 389 1.30 -34.28 -20.00
CA LYS A 389 2.47 -34.64 -19.18
C LYS A 389 2.67 -33.71 -18.00
N LEU A 390 2.15 -32.49 -18.07
CA LEU A 390 2.22 -31.54 -16.96
C LEU A 390 0.91 -31.56 -16.16
N GLY A 391 1.04 -31.39 -14.85
CA GLY A 391 -0.06 -31.25 -13.92
C GLY A 391 0.32 -30.37 -12.75
N LEU A 392 -0.65 -30.10 -11.88
CA LEU A 392 -0.42 -29.45 -10.59
C LEU A 392 -0.84 -30.40 -9.47
N LYS A 393 -0.06 -30.42 -8.39
CA LYS A 393 -0.32 -31.21 -7.19
C LYS A 393 -0.60 -30.29 -6.00
N GLN A 394 -1.84 -30.29 -5.53
CA GLN A 394 -2.21 -29.63 -4.29
C GLN A 394 -1.47 -30.28 -3.11
N THR A 395 -0.91 -29.47 -2.21
CA THR A 395 -0.37 -29.91 -0.92
C THR A 395 -1.04 -29.13 0.20
N GLU A 396 -0.97 -29.64 1.43
CA GLU A 396 -1.55 -28.97 2.61
C GLU A 396 -0.92 -27.61 2.90
N THR A 397 0.33 -27.41 2.47
CA THR A 397 1.11 -26.18 2.69
C THR A 397 1.26 -25.34 1.43
N ALA A 398 0.59 -25.69 0.33
CA ALA A 398 0.67 -24.94 -0.93
C ALA A 398 0.11 -23.52 -0.75
N GLY A 399 0.91 -22.53 -1.14
CA GLY A 399 0.55 -21.12 -1.17
C GLY A 399 1.23 -20.38 -2.31
N LEU A 400 1.19 -19.05 -2.27
CA LEU A 400 1.75 -18.20 -3.33
C LEU A 400 3.25 -18.40 -3.54
N SER A 401 4.00 -18.72 -2.48
CA SER A 401 5.45 -18.92 -2.52
C SER A 401 5.87 -20.08 -3.41
N ASN A 402 5.03 -21.10 -3.58
CA ASN A 402 5.33 -22.26 -4.44
C ASN A 402 5.39 -21.91 -5.94
N ILE A 403 4.73 -20.82 -6.36
CA ILE A 403 4.65 -20.41 -7.77
C ILE A 403 6.04 -20.15 -8.36
N ALA A 404 6.97 -19.63 -7.56
CA ALA A 404 8.33 -19.34 -7.99
C ALA A 404 9.05 -20.60 -8.51
N ALA A 405 9.03 -21.68 -7.73
CA ALA A 405 9.63 -22.96 -8.11
C ALA A 405 8.87 -23.61 -9.28
N THR A 406 7.55 -23.48 -9.32
CA THR A 406 6.72 -24.00 -10.43
C THR A 406 7.05 -23.35 -11.76
N VAL A 407 7.21 -22.02 -11.80
CA VAL A 407 7.64 -21.32 -13.02
C VAL A 407 9.06 -21.73 -13.41
N ALA A 408 9.99 -21.85 -12.45
CA ALA A 408 11.35 -22.30 -12.76
C ALA A 408 11.39 -23.70 -13.39
N ASN A 409 10.64 -24.65 -12.83
CA ASN A 409 10.58 -26.00 -13.40
C ASN A 409 9.93 -26.02 -14.79
N LEU A 410 8.90 -25.21 -15.04
CA LEU A 410 8.32 -25.06 -16.39
C LEU A 410 9.33 -24.49 -17.41
N LEU A 411 10.28 -23.67 -16.95
CA LEU A 411 11.38 -23.15 -17.77
C LEU A 411 12.55 -24.15 -17.91
N GLY A 412 12.44 -25.34 -17.32
CA GLY A 412 13.51 -26.34 -17.32
C GLY A 412 14.67 -26.01 -16.36
N LEU A 413 14.43 -25.13 -15.39
CA LEU A 413 15.40 -24.80 -14.34
C LEU A 413 15.10 -25.58 -13.05
N GLU A 414 16.16 -25.91 -12.33
CA GLU A 414 16.05 -26.26 -10.91
C GLU A 414 15.63 -25.03 -10.11
N LYS A 415 14.82 -25.25 -9.07
CA LYS A 415 14.42 -24.16 -8.17
C LYS A 415 15.63 -23.65 -7.39
N HIS A 416 15.56 -22.41 -6.93
CA HIS A 416 16.50 -21.92 -5.94
C HIS A 416 16.32 -22.66 -4.60
N ALA A 417 17.41 -22.94 -3.88
CA ALA A 417 17.37 -23.71 -2.64
C ALA A 417 16.53 -23.06 -1.52
N ALA A 418 16.39 -21.74 -1.55
CA ALA A 418 15.61 -20.97 -0.58
C ALA A 418 14.10 -20.90 -0.89
N TRP A 419 13.64 -21.44 -2.03
CA TRP A 419 12.24 -21.42 -2.40
C TRP A 419 11.50 -22.65 -1.90
N ASP A 420 10.21 -22.51 -1.62
CA ASP A 420 9.33 -23.65 -1.38
C ASP A 420 9.30 -24.58 -2.60
N ASP A 421 8.95 -25.83 -2.37
CA ASP A 421 8.90 -26.83 -3.44
C ASP A 421 7.84 -26.48 -4.48
N SER A 422 8.13 -26.83 -5.73
CA SER A 422 7.19 -26.68 -6.82
C SER A 422 5.95 -27.55 -6.61
N VAL A 423 4.78 -27.04 -7.01
CA VAL A 423 3.56 -27.83 -7.13
C VAL A 423 3.39 -28.41 -8.54
N LEU A 424 4.37 -28.25 -9.43
CA LEU A 424 4.38 -28.89 -10.75
C LEU A 424 4.53 -30.41 -10.59
N ASP A 425 3.68 -31.14 -11.28
CA ASP A 425 3.75 -32.60 -11.41
C ASP A 425 4.10 -32.94 -12.87
N ILE A 426 5.11 -33.78 -13.07
CA ILE A 426 5.52 -34.27 -14.39
C ILE A 426 5.19 -35.76 -14.44
N LYS A 427 4.21 -36.12 -15.27
CA LYS A 427 3.62 -37.46 -15.38
C LYS A 427 4.37 -38.38 -16.33
#